data_AF-A0A3N5IMQ7-F1
#
_entry.id   AF-A0A3N5IMQ7-F1
#
_cell.length_a   1.000
_cell.length_b   1.000
_cell.length_c   1.000
_cell.angle_alpha   90.00
_cell.angle_beta   90.00
_cell.angle_gamma   90.00
#
_symmetry.space_group_name_H-M   'P 1'
#
loop_
_entity.id
_entity.type
_entity.pdbx_description
1 polymer ?
#
loop_
_entity_poly.entity_id
_entity_poly.type
_entity_poly.pdbx_seq_one_letter_code
_entity_poly.pdbx_strand_id
1 'polypeptide(L)'
;LFADHPDDATVYAYRVARLDQGREAYGGTALRIAHVRVESQITGEAWEAMYALLYFGGHDVTCALRGWEGRAAYDRMKEELLRRFAHHSLADMVRGLDEFFPGEPFALPHLFLDERRQVLGQVIASVLDQHEETYRRIWQENHKLVRYLRQVDTPIPEALAIVARHVLEQETLATLARLDDGGGALPERAAELVREARALGLALDLTSARPTLQRALLGALDAVASEPGPERVTVVRRLVEDAGALGLEFGLWDVQNRFFEIWQAQPDARPVLAPLGTTLGFNLDADVA
;
A
#
# COMPACT_ATOMS: atom_id res chain seq x y z
N LEU A 1 2.10 -5.70 -10.20
CA LEU A 1 2.30 -7.07 -10.75
C LEU A 1 3.77 -7.36 -11.05
N PHE A 2 4.53 -6.40 -11.56
CA PHE A 2 5.92 -6.60 -11.98
C PHE A 2 6.98 -6.23 -10.94
N ALA A 3 6.61 -6.10 -9.66
CA ALA A 3 7.58 -5.84 -8.60
C ALA A 3 8.72 -6.87 -8.68
N ASP A 4 9.96 -6.39 -8.60
CA ASP A 4 11.12 -7.27 -8.53
C ASP A 4 11.04 -8.02 -7.20
N HIS A 5 10.56 -9.26 -7.27
CA HIS A 5 10.74 -10.18 -6.16
C HIS A 5 12.20 -10.58 -6.14
N PRO A 6 12.82 -10.68 -4.95
CA PRO A 6 14.18 -11.16 -4.83
C PRO A 6 14.31 -12.53 -5.53
N ASP A 7 15.51 -12.84 -6.03
CA ASP A 7 15.80 -14.14 -6.65
C ASP A 7 15.57 -15.31 -5.70
N ASP A 8 15.43 -15.03 -4.41
CA ASP A 8 15.05 -15.96 -3.36
C ASP A 8 13.96 -15.33 -2.50
N ALA A 9 12.77 -15.91 -2.53
CA ALA A 9 11.60 -15.41 -1.83
C ALA A 9 10.93 -16.50 -1.01
N THR A 10 10.50 -16.16 0.20
CA THR A 10 9.64 -17.03 1.02
C THR A 10 8.17 -16.67 0.77
N VAL A 11 7.40 -17.64 0.28
CA VAL A 11 5.95 -17.54 0.07
C VAL A 11 5.28 -18.57 0.99
N TYR A 12 4.72 -18.10 2.09
CA TYR A 12 4.19 -18.95 3.17
C TYR A 12 5.23 -20.01 3.64
N ALA A 13 4.94 -21.30 3.45
CA ALA A 13 5.81 -22.41 3.84
C ALA A 13 6.78 -22.85 2.73
N TYR A 14 6.89 -22.08 1.64
CA TYR A 14 7.70 -22.42 0.49
C TYR A 14 8.80 -21.39 0.26
N ARG A 15 10.01 -21.86 -0.04
CA ARG A 15 11.09 -21.03 -0.57
C ARG A 15 11.11 -21.18 -2.08
N VAL A 16 11.02 -20.07 -2.78
CA VAL A 16 11.04 -20.00 -4.24
C VAL A 16 12.33 -19.31 -4.66
N ALA A 17 13.26 -20.08 -5.23
CA ALA A 17 14.49 -19.59 -5.82
C ALA A 17 14.33 -19.51 -7.34
N ARG A 18 14.50 -18.31 -7.90
CA ARG A 18 14.53 -18.07 -9.34
C ARG A 18 15.95 -18.28 -9.85
N LEU A 19 16.10 -19.28 -10.70
CA LEU A 19 17.39 -19.73 -11.22
C LEU A 19 17.74 -19.06 -12.56
N ASP A 20 16.71 -18.72 -13.36
CA ASP A 20 16.85 -17.92 -14.58
C ASP A 20 15.57 -17.15 -14.87
N GLN A 21 15.68 -16.03 -15.58
CA GLN A 21 14.54 -15.24 -16.03
C GLN A 21 14.74 -14.65 -17.44
N GLY A 22 13.67 -14.58 -18.21
CA GLY A 22 13.48 -13.70 -19.35
C GLY A 22 12.28 -12.78 -19.13
N ARG A 23 12.39 -11.52 -19.54
CA ARG A 23 11.28 -10.56 -19.46
C ARG A 23 11.25 -9.68 -20.69
N GLU A 24 10.05 -9.45 -21.21
CA GLU A 24 9.77 -8.47 -22.26
C GLU A 24 8.46 -7.76 -21.95
N ALA A 25 8.36 -6.49 -22.36
CA ALA A 25 7.15 -5.70 -22.19
C ALA A 25 6.95 -4.74 -23.35
N TYR A 26 5.72 -4.68 -23.87
CA TYR A 26 5.37 -3.82 -24.99
C TYR A 26 3.89 -3.44 -24.96
N GLY A 27 3.57 -2.17 -25.20
CA GLY A 27 2.20 -1.71 -25.42
C GLY A 27 1.21 -2.04 -24.29
N GLY A 28 1.67 -2.05 -23.03
CA GLY A 28 0.85 -2.42 -21.87
C GLY A 28 0.74 -3.93 -21.62
N THR A 29 1.30 -4.76 -22.50
CA THR A 29 1.44 -6.21 -22.30
C THR A 29 2.84 -6.56 -21.80
N ALA A 30 2.98 -7.69 -21.11
CA ALA A 30 4.28 -8.18 -20.67
C ALA A 30 4.35 -9.70 -20.60
N LEU A 31 5.53 -10.23 -20.91
CA LEU A 31 5.86 -11.64 -20.82
C LEU A 31 6.99 -11.83 -19.81
N ARG A 32 6.83 -12.80 -18.92
CA ARG A 32 7.89 -13.31 -18.05
C ARG A 32 8.03 -14.80 -18.25
N ILE A 33 9.26 -15.26 -18.40
CA ILE A 33 9.60 -16.67 -18.47
C ILE A 33 10.63 -16.91 -17.39
N ALA A 34 10.50 -17.97 -16.60
CA ALA A 34 11.49 -18.26 -15.58
C ALA A 34 11.64 -19.75 -15.31
N HIS A 35 12.85 -20.10 -14.86
CA HIS A 35 13.15 -21.37 -14.19
C HIS A 35 13.20 -21.10 -12.70
N VAL A 36 12.43 -21.87 -11.93
CA VAL A 36 12.33 -21.75 -10.48
C VAL A 36 12.54 -23.10 -9.81
N ARG A 37 13.11 -23.05 -8.62
CA ARG A 37 13.17 -24.14 -7.65
C ARG A 37 12.28 -23.76 -6.47
N VAL A 38 11.32 -24.61 -6.16
CA VAL A 38 10.40 -24.47 -5.05
C VAL A 38 10.73 -25.53 -4.01
N GLU A 39 10.96 -25.11 -2.77
CA GLU A 39 11.29 -26.00 -1.67
C GLU A 39 10.32 -25.81 -0.50
N SER A 40 9.73 -26.91 -0.02
CA SER A 40 8.94 -26.92 1.20
C SER A 40 9.84 -26.75 2.41
N GLN A 41 9.63 -25.69 3.18
CA GLN A 41 10.40 -25.44 4.41
C GLN A 41 10.02 -26.39 5.55
N ILE A 42 8.89 -27.11 5.41
CA ILE A 42 8.40 -28.06 6.41
C ILE A 42 8.94 -29.47 6.13
N THR A 43 8.84 -29.93 4.88
CA THR A 43 9.22 -31.30 4.50
C THR A 43 10.62 -31.40 3.90
N GLY A 44 11.21 -30.28 3.44
CA GLY A 44 12.48 -30.24 2.71
C GLY A 44 12.37 -30.75 1.26
N GLU A 45 11.17 -31.11 0.80
CA GLU A 45 10.98 -31.54 -0.58
C GLU A 45 11.16 -30.36 -1.53
N ALA A 46 11.90 -30.59 -2.61
CA ALA A 46 12.20 -29.60 -3.62
C ALA A 46 11.77 -30.06 -5.00
N TRP A 47 11.22 -29.13 -5.78
CA TRP A 47 10.80 -29.35 -7.16
C TRP A 47 11.27 -28.19 -8.01
N GLU A 48 11.65 -28.49 -9.24
CA GLU A 48 12.00 -27.48 -10.23
C GLU A 48 10.92 -27.38 -11.29
N ALA A 49 10.60 -26.16 -11.68
CA ALA A 49 9.58 -25.85 -12.65
C ALA A 49 10.03 -24.72 -13.57
N MET A 50 9.47 -24.71 -14.76
CA MET A 50 9.55 -23.57 -15.67
C MET A 50 8.15 -23.01 -15.89
N TYR A 51 8.02 -21.69 -15.97
CA TYR A 51 6.75 -21.04 -16.23
C TYR A 51 6.87 -19.94 -17.27
N ALA A 52 5.74 -19.63 -17.90
CA ALA A 52 5.54 -18.45 -18.73
C ALA A 52 4.30 -17.70 -18.25
N LEU A 53 4.49 -16.45 -17.83
CA LEU A 53 3.46 -15.53 -17.38
C LEU A 53 3.25 -14.45 -18.44
N LEU A 54 2.07 -14.41 -19.03
CA LEU A 54 1.64 -13.41 -19.99
C LEU A 54 0.59 -12.50 -19.35
N TYR A 55 0.84 -11.19 -19.40
CA TYR A 55 -0.07 -10.16 -18.93
C TYR A 55 -0.56 -9.36 -20.14
N PHE A 56 -1.88 -9.33 -20.35
CA PHE A 56 -2.51 -8.63 -21.47
C PHE A 56 -2.92 -7.19 -21.12
N GLY A 57 -2.94 -6.85 -19.83
CA GLY A 57 -3.42 -5.56 -19.36
C GLY A 57 -4.61 -5.69 -18.42
N GLY A 58 -4.80 -4.69 -17.55
CA GLY A 58 -5.88 -4.68 -16.58
C GLY A 58 -5.82 -5.91 -15.66
N HIS A 59 -6.87 -6.73 -15.70
CA HIS A 59 -7.00 -7.93 -14.86
C HIS A 59 -6.63 -9.23 -15.59
N ASP A 60 -6.26 -9.14 -16.87
CA ASP A 60 -6.04 -10.31 -17.72
C ASP A 60 -4.58 -10.76 -17.65
N VAL A 61 -4.40 -11.91 -17.01
CA VAL A 61 -3.10 -12.57 -16.84
C VAL A 61 -3.29 -14.07 -16.97
N THR A 62 -2.35 -14.69 -17.68
CA THR A 62 -2.28 -16.12 -17.93
C THR A 62 -0.90 -16.61 -17.52
N CYS A 63 -0.82 -17.65 -16.71
CA CYS A 63 0.42 -18.27 -16.28
C CYS A 63 0.38 -19.76 -16.62
N ALA A 64 1.31 -20.21 -17.44
CA ALA A 64 1.46 -21.61 -17.77
C ALA A 64 2.70 -22.16 -17.05
N LEU A 65 2.59 -23.36 -16.48
CA LEU A 65 3.65 -23.98 -15.67
C LEU A 65 3.87 -25.43 -16.10
N ARG A 66 5.13 -25.86 -16.15
CA ARG A 66 5.54 -27.23 -16.41
C ARG A 66 6.71 -27.61 -15.48
N GLY A 67 6.86 -28.89 -15.16
CA GLY A 67 8.05 -29.39 -14.48
C GLY A 67 9.33 -29.15 -15.29
N TRP A 68 10.48 -29.11 -14.61
CA TRP A 68 11.77 -28.93 -15.26
C TRP A 68 12.15 -30.13 -16.16
N GLU A 69 12.36 -29.86 -17.45
CA GLU A 69 12.72 -30.88 -18.46
C GLU A 69 14.19 -30.75 -18.91
N GLY A 70 14.96 -29.86 -18.29
CA GLY A 70 16.37 -29.62 -18.60
C GLY A 70 16.63 -28.33 -19.37
N ARG A 71 17.89 -27.89 -19.34
CA ARG A 71 18.34 -26.58 -19.81
C ARG A 71 18.05 -26.34 -21.30
N ALA A 72 18.28 -27.34 -22.16
CA ALA A 72 18.06 -27.21 -23.60
C ALA A 72 16.59 -27.01 -23.97
N ALA A 73 15.66 -27.67 -23.25
CA ALA A 73 14.23 -27.50 -23.47
C ALA A 73 13.78 -26.09 -23.04
N TYR A 74 14.28 -25.62 -21.90
CA TYR A 74 14.02 -24.30 -21.37
C TYR A 74 14.55 -23.17 -22.26
N ASP A 75 15.81 -23.24 -22.69
CA ASP A 75 16.41 -22.19 -23.54
C ASP A 75 15.66 -22.07 -24.87
N ARG A 76 15.31 -23.20 -25.50
CA ARG A 76 14.50 -23.24 -26.72
C ARG A 76 13.13 -22.59 -26.53
N MET A 77 12.43 -22.95 -25.45
CA MET A 77 11.12 -22.38 -25.11
C MET A 77 11.23 -20.87 -24.86
N LYS A 78 12.24 -20.45 -24.07
CA LYS A 78 12.50 -19.05 -23.73
C LYS A 78 12.75 -18.23 -24.98
N GLU A 79 13.65 -18.65 -25.86
CA GLU A 79 13.96 -17.95 -27.10
C GLU A 79 12.75 -17.85 -28.04
N GLU A 80 11.99 -18.93 -28.20
CA GLU A 80 10.83 -18.95 -29.08
C GLU A 80 9.71 -18.02 -28.59
N LEU A 81 9.34 -18.11 -27.30
CA LEU A 81 8.29 -17.27 -26.73
C LEU A 81 8.69 -15.79 -26.70
N LEU A 82 9.95 -15.46 -26.38
CA LEU A 82 10.43 -14.08 -26.45
C LEU A 82 10.40 -13.54 -27.89
N ARG A 83 10.78 -14.35 -28.87
CA ARG A 83 10.74 -13.97 -30.28
C ARG A 83 9.31 -13.71 -30.76
N ARG A 84 8.38 -14.61 -30.45
CA ARG A 84 6.95 -14.45 -30.78
C ARG A 84 6.36 -13.19 -30.13
N PHE A 85 6.74 -12.90 -28.88
CA PHE A 85 6.27 -11.72 -28.16
C PHE A 85 6.77 -10.43 -28.80
N ALA A 86 8.03 -10.42 -29.26
CA ALA A 86 8.63 -9.30 -29.98
C ALA A 86 7.97 -9.03 -31.35
N HIS A 87 7.26 -10.01 -31.94
CA HIS A 87 6.51 -9.82 -33.20
C HIS A 87 5.07 -9.32 -32.96
N HIS A 88 4.70 -9.02 -31.72
CA HIS A 88 3.45 -8.35 -31.31
C HIS A 88 2.14 -9.04 -31.73
N SER A 89 2.19 -10.35 -32.03
CA SER A 89 1.00 -11.16 -32.30
C SER A 89 0.58 -11.94 -31.05
N LEU A 90 -0.45 -11.45 -30.35
CA LEU A 90 -0.98 -12.10 -29.16
C LEU A 90 -1.56 -13.49 -29.45
N ALA A 91 -2.15 -13.68 -30.63
CA ALA A 91 -2.66 -14.98 -31.05
C ALA A 91 -1.52 -16.00 -31.22
N ASP A 92 -0.40 -15.60 -31.81
CA ASP A 92 0.78 -16.47 -31.96
C ASP A 92 1.45 -16.76 -30.61
N MET A 93 1.38 -15.81 -29.67
CA MET A 93 1.83 -16.00 -28.30
C MET A 93 1.00 -17.03 -27.54
N VAL A 94 -0.33 -16.94 -27.59
CA VAL A 94 -1.22 -17.91 -26.95
C VAL A 94 -0.99 -19.31 -27.53
N ARG A 95 -0.88 -19.42 -28.86
CA ARG A 95 -0.51 -20.69 -29.51
C ARG A 95 0.84 -21.21 -29.03
N GLY A 96 1.83 -20.33 -28.86
CA GLY A 96 3.14 -20.70 -28.32
C GLY A 96 3.07 -21.22 -26.90
N LEU A 97 2.26 -20.58 -26.05
CA LEU A 97 2.02 -21.06 -24.70
C LEU A 97 1.39 -22.46 -24.73
N ASP A 98 0.35 -22.69 -25.53
CA ASP A 98 -0.29 -24.01 -25.65
C ASP A 98 0.68 -25.10 -26.17
N GLU A 99 1.57 -24.74 -27.11
CA GLU A 99 2.60 -25.64 -27.66
C GLU A 99 3.64 -26.05 -26.60
N PHE A 100 4.09 -25.11 -25.76
CA PHE A 100 5.10 -25.34 -24.72
C PHE A 100 4.54 -25.72 -23.35
N PHE A 101 3.24 -25.59 -23.11
CA PHE A 101 2.60 -25.88 -21.83
C PHE A 101 1.26 -26.59 -22.08
N PRO A 102 1.24 -27.93 -22.11
CA PRO A 102 0.05 -28.70 -22.35
C PRO A 102 -0.69 -28.81 -21.01
N GLY A 103 -1.78 -28.07 -20.87
CA GLY A 103 -2.57 -28.05 -19.65
C GLY A 103 -3.43 -26.80 -19.56
N GLU A 104 -4.27 -26.74 -18.54
CA GLU A 104 -5.03 -25.53 -18.25
C GLU A 104 -4.08 -24.47 -17.67
N PRO A 105 -4.08 -23.24 -18.21
CA PRO A 105 -3.29 -22.17 -17.64
C PRO A 105 -3.90 -21.68 -16.32
N PHE A 106 -3.04 -21.17 -15.46
CA PHE A 106 -3.41 -20.45 -14.25
C PHE A 106 -3.70 -18.99 -14.56
N ALA A 107 -4.46 -18.35 -13.69
CA ALA A 107 -4.94 -16.97 -13.81
C ALA A 107 -5.15 -16.39 -12.40
N LEU A 108 -5.54 -15.12 -12.27
CA LEU A 108 -5.75 -14.49 -10.96
C LEU A 108 -6.59 -15.30 -9.96
N PRO A 109 -7.68 -15.99 -10.35
CA PRO A 109 -8.48 -16.77 -9.42
C PRO A 109 -7.70 -17.89 -8.71
N HIS A 110 -6.62 -18.38 -9.34
CA HIS A 110 -5.77 -19.44 -8.84
C HIS A 110 -4.69 -18.96 -7.85
N LEU A 111 -4.50 -17.65 -7.71
CA LEU A 111 -3.63 -17.10 -6.68
C LEU A 111 -4.24 -17.33 -5.29
N PHE A 112 -3.36 -17.47 -4.30
CA PHE A 112 -3.72 -17.36 -2.90
C PHE A 112 -4.46 -16.03 -2.62
N LEU A 113 -5.33 -16.02 -1.61
CA LEU A 113 -6.29 -14.95 -1.42
C LEU A 113 -5.61 -13.58 -1.23
N ASP A 114 -4.51 -13.53 -0.48
CA ASP A 114 -3.84 -12.28 -0.14
C ASP A 114 -3.04 -11.75 -1.33
N GLU A 115 -2.34 -12.62 -2.07
CA GLU A 115 -1.64 -12.31 -3.32
C GLU A 115 -2.63 -11.82 -4.38
N ARG A 116 -3.79 -12.49 -4.49
CA ARG A 116 -4.85 -12.08 -5.40
C ARG A 116 -5.37 -10.69 -5.06
N ARG A 117 -5.61 -10.40 -3.77
CA ARG A 117 -6.04 -9.07 -3.29
C ARG A 117 -5.00 -8.00 -3.57
N GLN A 118 -3.72 -8.29 -3.31
CA GLN A 118 -2.62 -7.37 -3.58
C GLN A 118 -2.53 -7.04 -5.08
N VAL A 119 -2.59 -8.07 -5.93
CA VAL A 119 -2.52 -7.89 -7.38
C VAL A 119 -3.72 -7.08 -7.90
N LEU A 120 -4.94 -7.45 -7.51
CA LEU A 120 -6.15 -6.71 -7.91
C LEU A 120 -6.13 -5.28 -7.39
N GLY A 121 -5.65 -5.04 -6.17
CA GLY A 121 -5.49 -3.69 -5.63
C GLY A 121 -4.60 -2.81 -6.50
N GLN A 122 -3.49 -3.36 -7.02
CA GLN A 122 -2.61 -2.63 -7.94
C GLN A 122 -3.25 -2.36 -9.30
N VAL A 123 -4.04 -3.31 -9.83
CA VAL A 123 -4.78 -3.12 -11.08
C VAL A 123 -5.83 -2.01 -10.92
N ILE A 124 -6.58 -2.05 -9.82
CA ILE A 124 -7.59 -1.03 -9.50
C ILE A 124 -6.94 0.35 -9.34
N ALA A 125 -5.83 0.44 -8.61
CA ALA A 125 -5.10 1.69 -8.43
C ALA A 125 -4.68 2.30 -9.78
N SER A 126 -4.10 1.48 -10.68
CA SER A 126 -3.69 1.93 -12.02
C SER A 126 -4.86 2.47 -12.84
N VAL A 127 -6.04 1.83 -12.76
CA VAL A 127 -7.25 2.32 -13.45
C VAL A 127 -7.73 3.65 -12.83
N LEU A 128 -7.72 3.77 -11.51
CA LEU A 128 -8.13 5.00 -10.82
C LEU A 128 -7.18 6.17 -11.12
N ASP A 129 -5.87 5.91 -11.11
CA ASP A 129 -4.82 6.91 -11.39
C ASP A 129 -4.98 7.53 -12.78
N GLN A 130 -5.39 6.74 -13.79
CA GLN A 130 -5.65 7.24 -15.15
C GLN A 130 -6.78 8.29 -15.20
N HIS A 131 -7.71 8.23 -14.26
CA HIS A 131 -8.86 9.11 -14.19
C HIS A 131 -8.71 10.25 -13.16
N GLU A 132 -7.61 10.27 -12.41
CA GLU A 132 -7.39 11.22 -11.33
C GLU A 132 -7.44 12.68 -11.79
N GLU A 133 -6.82 13.00 -12.94
CA GLU A 133 -6.89 14.35 -13.51
C GLU A 133 -8.31 14.74 -13.91
N THR A 134 -9.11 13.78 -14.37
CA THR A 134 -10.51 14.00 -14.73
C THR A 134 -11.36 14.30 -13.49
N TYR A 135 -11.19 13.52 -12.41
CA TYR A 135 -11.88 13.78 -11.15
C TYR A 135 -11.49 15.15 -10.57
N ARG A 136 -10.20 15.47 -10.58
CA ARG A 136 -9.69 16.77 -10.12
C ARG A 136 -10.28 17.92 -10.92
N ARG A 137 -10.35 17.81 -12.26
CA ARG A 137 -10.95 18.84 -13.12
C ARG A 137 -12.43 19.05 -12.80
N ILE A 138 -13.22 17.97 -12.69
CA ILE A 138 -14.63 18.05 -12.33
C ILE A 138 -14.79 18.75 -10.98
N TRP A 139 -13.97 18.40 -9.98
CA TRP A 139 -14.01 19.07 -8.68
C TRP A 139 -13.68 20.56 -8.79
N GLN A 140 -12.58 20.93 -9.46
CA GLN A 140 -12.13 22.31 -9.58
C GLN A 140 -13.17 23.21 -10.27
N GLU A 141 -13.79 22.73 -11.35
CA GLU A 141 -14.82 23.46 -12.09
C GLU A 141 -16.10 23.66 -11.27
N ASN A 142 -16.44 22.68 -10.42
CA ASN A 142 -17.73 22.66 -9.70
C ASN A 142 -17.63 23.03 -8.21
N HIS A 143 -16.43 23.27 -7.65
CA HIS A 143 -16.25 23.49 -6.21
C HIS A 143 -17.08 24.66 -5.67
N LYS A 144 -17.19 25.77 -6.43
CA LYS A 144 -17.97 26.96 -6.02
C LYS A 144 -19.45 26.64 -5.96
N LEU A 145 -19.95 25.88 -6.93
CA LEU A 145 -21.34 25.43 -6.97
C LEU A 145 -21.62 24.51 -5.78
N VAL A 146 -20.77 23.52 -5.53
CA VAL A 146 -20.93 22.59 -4.40
C VAL A 146 -20.96 23.33 -3.06
N ARG A 147 -20.06 24.31 -2.85
CA ARG A 147 -20.09 25.16 -1.67
C ARG A 147 -21.36 25.99 -1.56
N TYR A 148 -21.81 26.58 -2.67
CA TYR A 148 -23.05 27.36 -2.69
C TYR A 148 -24.26 26.49 -2.33
N LEU A 149 -24.40 25.31 -2.93
CA LEU A 149 -25.48 24.37 -2.62
C LEU A 149 -25.54 24.07 -1.12
N ARG A 150 -24.38 23.85 -0.49
CA ARG A 150 -24.30 23.63 0.96
C ARG A 150 -24.70 24.86 1.78
N GLN A 151 -24.38 26.06 1.33
CA GLN A 151 -24.74 27.32 2.01
C GLN A 151 -26.24 27.63 1.96
N VAL A 152 -26.92 27.21 0.89
CA VAL A 152 -28.38 27.38 0.73
C VAL A 152 -29.17 26.12 1.10
N ASP A 153 -28.60 25.28 1.97
CA ASP A 153 -29.20 24.04 2.48
C ASP A 153 -29.75 23.10 1.39
N THR A 154 -29.13 23.12 0.22
CA THR A 154 -29.48 22.25 -0.91
C THR A 154 -28.57 21.02 -0.94
N PRO A 155 -29.12 19.80 -1.08
CA PRO A 155 -28.32 18.59 -1.19
C PRO A 155 -27.34 18.64 -2.37
N ILE A 156 -26.10 18.20 -2.14
CA ILE A 156 -25.10 18.06 -3.20
C ILE A 156 -25.51 16.85 -4.07
N PRO A 157 -25.58 17.00 -5.41
CA PRO A 157 -25.82 15.87 -6.30
C PRO A 157 -24.81 14.75 -6.07
N GLU A 158 -25.29 13.50 -6.03
CA GLU A 158 -24.47 12.33 -5.66
C GLU A 158 -23.19 12.21 -6.49
N ALA A 159 -23.28 12.43 -7.81
CA ALA A 159 -22.12 12.41 -8.69
C ALA A 159 -21.04 13.43 -8.28
N LEU A 160 -21.43 14.64 -7.87
CA LEU A 160 -20.49 15.66 -7.38
C LEU A 160 -19.95 15.32 -5.98
N ALA A 161 -20.78 14.71 -5.13
CA ALA A 161 -20.36 14.27 -3.80
C ALA A 161 -19.32 13.14 -3.86
N ILE A 162 -19.46 12.19 -4.80
CA ILE A 162 -18.48 11.11 -5.04
C ILE A 162 -17.15 11.71 -5.51
N VAL A 163 -17.19 12.61 -6.51
CA VAL A 163 -15.97 13.25 -7.03
C VAL A 163 -15.29 14.10 -5.96
N ALA A 164 -16.04 14.92 -5.23
CA ALA A 164 -15.50 15.76 -4.17
C ALA A 164 -14.84 14.92 -3.07
N ARG A 165 -15.50 13.84 -2.64
CA ARG A 165 -14.97 12.92 -1.63
C ARG A 165 -13.67 12.29 -2.08
N HIS A 166 -13.65 11.71 -3.28
CA HIS A 166 -12.45 11.06 -3.84
C HIS A 166 -11.27 12.03 -3.92
N VAL A 167 -11.48 13.25 -4.47
CA VAL A 167 -10.39 14.24 -4.61
C VAL A 167 -9.89 14.72 -3.25
N LEU A 168 -10.80 15.00 -2.30
CA LEU A 168 -10.40 15.43 -0.95
C LEU A 168 -9.69 14.32 -0.18
N GLU A 169 -10.12 13.06 -0.32
CA GLU A 169 -9.44 11.88 0.23
C GLU A 169 -8.02 11.76 -0.32
N GLN A 170 -7.86 11.73 -1.66
CA GLN A 170 -6.55 11.58 -2.30
C GLN A 170 -5.60 12.73 -1.94
N GLU A 171 -6.07 13.98 -1.95
CA GLU A 171 -5.22 15.12 -1.55
C GLU A 171 -4.83 15.07 -0.07
N THR A 172 -5.72 14.59 0.80
CA THR A 172 -5.44 14.44 2.23
C THR A 172 -4.41 13.35 2.44
N LEU A 173 -4.60 12.17 1.84
CA LEU A 173 -3.68 11.04 1.91
C LEU A 173 -2.29 11.40 1.36
N ALA A 174 -2.22 12.04 0.20
CA ALA A 174 -0.96 12.50 -0.38
C ALA A 174 -0.26 13.55 0.50
N THR A 175 -1.04 14.40 1.19
CA THR A 175 -0.47 15.37 2.12
C THR A 175 0.07 14.69 3.38
N LEU A 176 -0.66 13.73 3.95
CA LEU A 176 -0.24 12.95 5.10
C LEU A 176 0.97 12.05 4.79
N ALA A 177 1.09 11.56 3.57
CA ALA A 177 2.23 10.75 3.12
C ALA A 177 3.58 11.50 3.16
N ARG A 178 3.55 12.84 3.22
CA ARG A 178 4.74 13.70 3.37
C ARG A 178 5.10 13.99 4.83
N LEU A 179 4.40 13.40 5.79
CA LEU A 179 4.74 13.54 7.20
C LEU A 179 6.08 12.84 7.47
N ASP A 180 7.05 13.59 7.97
CA ASP A 180 8.36 13.05 8.30
C ASP A 180 8.30 12.08 9.49
N ASP A 181 9.15 11.05 9.46
CA ASP A 181 9.25 10.04 10.52
C ASP A 181 9.72 10.62 11.86
N GLY A 182 10.30 11.83 11.87
CA GLY A 182 10.85 12.49 13.06
C GLY A 182 9.83 13.14 14.00
N GLY A 183 8.53 13.02 13.73
CA GLY A 183 7.48 13.60 14.57
C GLY A 183 7.37 15.11 14.37
N GLY A 184 6.53 15.52 13.43
CA GLY A 184 6.14 16.91 13.21
C GLY A 184 4.68 17.17 13.59
N ALA A 185 4.22 18.40 13.36
CA ALA A 185 2.78 18.69 13.35
C ALA A 185 2.13 18.08 12.11
N LEU A 186 0.83 17.76 12.19
CA LEU A 186 0.10 17.41 10.98
C LEU A 186 0.17 18.58 9.97
N PRO A 187 0.35 18.30 8.67
CA PRO A 187 0.39 19.37 7.69
C PRO A 187 -0.92 20.16 7.71
N GLU A 188 -0.84 21.48 7.79
CA GLU A 188 -2.02 22.36 7.87
C GLU A 188 -2.99 22.11 6.71
N ARG A 189 -2.45 21.83 5.52
CA ARG A 189 -3.22 21.49 4.33
C ARG A 189 -4.10 20.25 4.51
N ALA A 190 -3.63 19.21 5.22
CA ALA A 190 -4.44 18.02 5.49
C ALA A 190 -5.63 18.39 6.41
N ALA A 191 -5.38 19.21 7.43
CA ALA A 191 -6.43 19.69 8.33
C ALA A 191 -7.46 20.60 7.63
N GLU A 192 -7.04 21.41 6.66
CA GLU A 192 -7.96 22.19 5.81
C GLU A 192 -8.88 21.29 4.97
N LEU A 193 -8.31 20.29 4.30
CA LEU A 193 -9.05 19.38 3.43
C LEU A 193 -10.11 18.57 4.19
N VAL A 194 -9.75 18.04 5.36
CA VAL A 194 -10.69 17.31 6.23
C VAL A 194 -11.79 18.24 6.76
N ARG A 195 -11.44 19.48 7.15
CA ARG A 195 -12.44 20.48 7.57
C ARG A 195 -13.38 20.86 6.43
N GLU A 196 -12.87 21.00 5.22
CA GLU A 196 -13.67 21.24 4.02
C GLU A 196 -14.63 20.09 3.75
N ALA A 197 -14.15 18.84 3.75
CA ALA A 197 -14.99 17.66 3.58
C ALA A 197 -16.13 17.61 4.61
N ARG A 198 -15.82 17.86 5.90
CA ARG A 198 -16.82 17.92 6.96
C ARG A 198 -17.84 19.04 6.76
N ALA A 199 -17.41 20.22 6.32
CA ALA A 199 -18.33 21.31 6.01
C ALA A 199 -19.32 20.94 4.90
N LEU A 200 -18.85 20.15 3.93
CA LEU A 200 -19.66 19.59 2.84
C LEU A 200 -20.51 18.37 3.26
N GLY A 201 -20.35 17.86 4.50
CA GLY A 201 -21.04 16.66 4.96
C GLY A 201 -20.49 15.36 4.33
N LEU A 202 -19.23 15.37 3.88
CA LEU A 202 -18.55 14.23 3.28
C LEU A 202 -17.70 13.52 4.34
N ALA A 203 -17.88 12.20 4.47
CA ALA A 203 -17.01 11.35 5.26
C ALA A 203 -15.86 10.87 4.37
N LEU A 204 -14.62 11.12 4.79
CA LEU A 204 -13.41 10.68 4.09
C LEU A 204 -12.94 9.34 4.69
N ASP A 205 -12.61 8.36 3.85
CA ASP A 205 -11.86 7.17 4.25
C ASP A 205 -10.35 7.47 4.23
N LEU A 206 -9.77 7.58 5.42
CA LEU A 206 -8.35 7.86 5.63
C LEU A 206 -7.63 6.67 6.29
N THR A 207 -8.23 5.47 6.29
CA THR A 207 -7.67 4.29 6.96
C THR A 207 -6.29 3.91 6.43
N SER A 208 -6.01 4.15 5.15
CA SER A 208 -4.70 3.89 4.53
C SER A 208 -3.57 4.79 5.07
N ALA A 209 -3.88 5.92 5.71
CA ALA A 209 -2.88 6.79 6.35
C ALA A 209 -2.44 6.31 7.74
N ARG A 210 -3.15 5.35 8.35
CA ARG A 210 -2.85 4.84 9.70
C ARG A 210 -1.37 4.43 9.87
N PRO A 211 -0.75 3.63 8.97
CA PRO A 211 0.64 3.23 9.14
C PRO A 211 1.63 4.40 9.11
N THR A 212 1.34 5.42 8.30
CA THR A 212 2.18 6.63 8.21
C THR A 212 2.08 7.45 9.49
N LEU A 213 0.86 7.66 10.00
CA LEU A 213 0.64 8.36 11.27
C LEU A 213 1.28 7.62 12.45
N GLN A 214 1.14 6.30 12.48
CA GLN A 214 1.74 5.46 13.51
C GLN A 214 3.27 5.55 13.49
N ARG A 215 3.90 5.50 12.30
CA ARG A 215 5.36 5.64 12.16
C ARG A 215 5.85 7.00 12.65
N ALA A 216 5.18 8.08 12.25
CA ALA A 216 5.53 9.43 12.68
C ALA A 216 5.38 9.60 14.21
N LEU A 217 4.33 9.03 14.82
CA LEU A 217 4.16 9.05 16.27
C LEU A 217 5.23 8.26 17.02
N LEU A 218 5.58 7.07 16.52
CA LEU A 218 6.63 6.24 17.12
C LEU A 218 8.00 6.93 17.03
N GLY A 219 8.35 7.52 15.88
CA GLY A 219 9.59 8.28 15.76
C GLY A 219 9.62 9.54 16.64
N ALA A 220 8.47 10.21 16.82
CA ALA A 220 8.34 11.30 17.78
C ALA A 220 8.58 10.83 19.23
N LEU A 221 8.04 9.66 19.60
CA LEU A 221 8.28 9.04 20.91
C LEU A 221 9.75 8.62 21.08
N ASP A 222 10.41 8.12 20.04
CA ASP A 222 11.83 7.78 20.10
C ASP A 222 12.72 9.01 20.30
N ALA A 223 12.32 10.17 19.75
CA ALA A 223 12.97 11.45 20.04
C ALA A 223 12.78 11.87 21.50
N VAL A 224 11.58 11.67 22.08
CA VAL A 224 11.33 11.87 23.52
C VAL A 224 12.16 10.91 24.37
N ALA A 225 12.29 9.65 23.96
CA ALA A 225 13.07 8.64 24.68
C ALA A 225 14.57 9.01 24.70
N SER A 226 15.08 9.58 23.62
CA SER A 226 16.50 9.92 23.50
C SER A 226 16.88 11.13 24.36
N GLU A 227 16.02 12.14 24.42
CA GLU A 227 16.23 13.33 25.24
C GLU A 227 14.86 13.91 25.65
N PRO A 228 14.36 13.60 26.86
CA PRO A 228 13.08 14.09 27.32
C PRO A 228 13.10 15.61 27.49
N GLY A 229 12.10 16.27 26.91
CA GLY A 229 11.96 17.71 27.03
C GLY A 229 10.50 18.13 26.80
N PRO A 230 10.07 19.24 27.42
CA PRO A 230 8.69 19.72 27.30
C PRO A 230 8.30 20.04 25.85
N GLU A 231 9.26 20.48 25.02
CA GLU A 231 9.04 20.76 23.60
C GLU A 231 8.69 19.47 22.82
N ARG A 232 9.47 18.40 22.99
CA ARG A 232 9.23 17.12 22.31
C ARG A 232 7.93 16.47 22.78
N VAL A 233 7.66 16.52 24.08
CA VAL A 233 6.37 16.07 24.64
C VAL A 233 5.20 16.83 24.01
N THR A 234 5.33 18.16 23.86
CA THR A 234 4.30 18.99 23.23
C THR A 234 4.07 18.60 21.77
N VAL A 235 5.11 18.26 21.03
CA VAL A 235 5.01 17.78 19.64
C VAL A 235 4.17 16.49 19.56
N VAL A 236 4.49 15.48 20.38
CA VAL A 236 3.74 14.20 20.37
C VAL A 236 2.29 14.42 20.76
N ARG A 237 2.04 15.22 21.80
CA ARG A 237 0.67 15.54 22.25
C ARG A 237 -0.12 16.21 21.15
N ARG A 238 0.44 17.23 20.51
CA ARG A 238 -0.20 17.95 19.41
C ARG A 238 -0.53 17.00 18.25
N LEU A 239 0.38 16.09 17.89
CA LEU A 239 0.14 15.12 16.83
C LEU A 239 -1.04 14.18 17.16
N VAL A 240 -1.14 13.70 18.40
CA VAL A 240 -2.26 12.87 18.88
C VAL A 240 -3.58 13.66 18.89
N GLU A 241 -3.55 14.88 19.43
CA GLU A 241 -4.72 15.77 19.51
C GLU A 241 -5.23 16.17 18.12
N ASP A 242 -4.33 16.59 17.22
CA ASP A 242 -4.66 16.97 15.85
C ASP A 242 -5.21 15.76 15.06
N ALA A 243 -4.61 14.58 15.20
CA ALA A 243 -5.11 13.38 14.55
C ALA A 243 -6.50 12.97 15.07
N GLY A 244 -6.71 13.02 16.39
CA GLY A 244 -8.02 12.78 17.01
C GLY A 244 -9.07 13.80 16.55
N ALA A 245 -8.73 15.09 16.49
CA ALA A 245 -9.61 16.14 16.02
C ALA A 245 -10.03 15.93 14.54
N LEU A 246 -9.15 15.36 13.73
CA LEU A 246 -9.41 15.00 12.33
C LEU A 246 -10.13 13.66 12.16
N GLY A 247 -10.39 12.93 13.26
CA GLY A 247 -11.05 11.61 13.22
C GLY A 247 -10.16 10.54 12.61
N LEU A 248 -8.84 10.73 12.65
CA LEU A 248 -7.86 9.78 12.17
C LEU A 248 -7.61 8.72 13.24
N GLU A 249 -8.02 7.49 12.97
CA GLU A 249 -7.73 6.37 13.86
C GLU A 249 -6.33 5.81 13.57
N PHE A 250 -5.35 6.20 14.36
CA PHE A 250 -4.04 5.55 14.42
C PHE A 250 -4.03 4.56 15.58
N GLY A 251 -3.55 3.34 15.36
CA GLY A 251 -3.60 2.29 16.38
C GLY A 251 -2.86 2.70 17.66
N LEU A 252 -3.62 3.02 18.71
CA LEU A 252 -3.05 3.54 19.96
C LEU A 252 -2.22 2.51 20.72
N TRP A 253 -2.43 1.21 20.50
CA TRP A 253 -1.79 0.17 21.30
C TRP A 253 -0.25 0.21 21.23
N ASP A 254 0.33 0.28 20.03
CA ASP A 254 1.78 0.33 19.87
C ASP A 254 2.37 1.64 20.44
N VAL A 255 1.66 2.75 20.24
CA VAL A 255 2.06 4.08 20.74
C VAL A 255 2.01 4.13 22.27
N GLN A 256 0.96 3.58 22.86
CA GLN A 256 0.78 3.48 24.31
C GLN A 256 1.86 2.60 24.95
N ASN A 257 2.13 1.43 24.38
CA ASN A 257 3.18 0.54 24.87
C ASN A 257 4.55 1.22 24.80
N ARG A 258 4.86 1.87 23.68
CA ARG A 258 6.13 2.57 23.52
C ARG A 258 6.29 3.71 24.54
N PHE A 259 5.24 4.49 24.77
CA PHE A 259 5.25 5.51 25.82
C PHE A 259 5.46 4.91 27.22
N PHE A 260 4.80 3.79 27.52
CA PHE A 260 4.93 3.14 28.83
C PHE A 260 6.35 2.60 29.08
N GLU A 261 7.02 2.08 28.06
CA GLU A 261 8.44 1.71 28.14
C GLU A 261 9.31 2.91 28.50
N ILE A 262 9.09 4.07 27.86
CA ILE A 262 9.82 5.32 28.14
C ILE A 262 9.57 5.77 29.58
N TRP A 263 8.31 5.73 30.02
CA TRP A 263 7.91 6.08 31.39
C TRP A 263 8.61 5.22 32.46
N GLN A 264 8.77 3.92 32.21
CA GLN A 264 9.48 3.02 33.10
C GLN A 264 11.00 3.25 33.09
N ALA A 265 11.58 3.47 31.92
CA ALA A 265 13.02 3.63 31.76
C ALA A 265 13.55 4.95 32.32
N GLN A 266 12.71 5.99 32.47
CA GLN A 266 13.15 7.34 32.83
C GLN A 266 12.35 7.95 33.99
N PRO A 267 12.55 7.49 35.24
CA PRO A 267 11.85 8.01 36.41
C PRO A 267 12.01 9.53 36.60
N ASP A 268 13.22 10.05 36.36
CA ASP A 268 13.55 11.47 36.55
C ASP A 268 12.81 12.41 35.56
N ALA A 269 12.39 11.87 34.41
CA ALA A 269 11.68 12.63 33.37
C ALA A 269 10.14 12.55 33.51
N ARG A 270 9.60 11.78 34.46
CA ARG A 270 8.15 11.58 34.65
C ARG A 270 7.33 12.87 34.78
N PRO A 271 7.78 13.93 35.48
CA PRO A 271 7.03 15.19 35.53
C PRO A 271 6.81 15.82 34.15
N VAL A 272 7.79 15.67 33.25
CA VAL A 272 7.74 16.18 31.87
C VAL A 272 6.88 15.27 30.99
N LEU A 273 6.87 13.96 31.24
CA LEU A 273 6.13 12.96 30.47
C LEU A 273 4.65 12.83 30.88
N ALA A 274 4.29 13.21 32.12
CA ALA A 274 2.94 13.03 32.65
C ALA A 274 1.81 13.61 31.76
N PRO A 275 1.96 14.82 31.17
CA PRO A 275 0.95 15.35 30.25
C PRO A 275 0.72 14.48 29.01
N LEU A 276 1.77 13.81 28.51
CA LEU A 276 1.66 12.88 27.38
C LEU A 276 0.93 11.61 27.80
N GLY A 277 1.17 11.11 29.01
CA GLY A 277 0.45 9.98 29.58
C GLY A 277 -1.06 10.22 29.58
N THR A 278 -1.51 11.38 30.08
CA THR A 278 -2.93 11.75 30.07
C THR A 278 -3.50 11.82 28.65
N THR A 279 -2.74 12.39 27.70
CA THR A 279 -3.15 12.50 26.28
C THR A 279 -3.33 11.12 25.63
N LEU A 280 -2.49 10.16 26.02
CA LEU A 280 -2.55 8.77 25.57
C LEU A 280 -3.53 7.90 26.36
N GLY A 281 -4.28 8.48 27.31
CA GLY A 281 -5.30 7.78 28.10
C GLY A 281 -4.76 6.98 29.30
N PHE A 282 -3.53 7.23 29.74
CA PHE A 282 -2.97 6.66 30.95
C PHE A 282 -3.38 7.46 32.19
N ASN A 283 -3.59 6.74 33.31
CA ASN A 283 -3.69 7.32 34.64
C ASN A 283 -2.40 6.99 35.42
N LEU A 284 -1.34 7.77 35.18
CA LEU A 284 -0.01 7.58 35.77
C LEU A 284 0.28 8.74 36.73
N ASP A 285 0.53 8.41 37.99
CA ASP A 285 0.94 9.39 39.00
C ASP A 285 2.44 9.70 38.84
N ALA A 286 2.79 10.99 38.74
CA ALA A 286 4.19 11.42 38.65
C ALA A 286 5.00 11.12 39.93
N ASP A 287 4.33 10.83 41.05
CA ASP A 287 4.90 10.68 42.39
C ASP A 287 5.13 9.22 42.84
N VAL A 288 4.85 8.21 42.00
CA VAL A 288 5.04 6.80 42.42
C VAL A 288 6.46 6.34 42.08
N ALA A 289 7.38 6.62 43.00
CA ALA A 289 8.70 5.99 43.08
C ALA A 289 8.61 4.47 43.27
#